data_AF-A0AAW4YVE9-F1
#
_entry.id   AF-A0AAW4YVE9-F1
#
_cell.length_a   1.000
_cell.length_b   1.000
_cell.length_c   1.000
_cell.angle_alpha   90.00
_cell.angle_beta   90.00
_cell.angle_gamma   90.00
#
_symmetry.space_group_name_H-M   'P 1'
#
loop_
_entity.id
_entity.type
_entity.pdbx_description
1 polymer ?
#
loop_
_entity_poly.entity_id
_entity_poly.type
_entity_poly.pdbx_seq_one_letter_code
_entity_poly.pdbx_strand_id
1 'polypeptide(L)'
;MHRHVEWDDPGADSVMRHYQKNPTGYSDPGPGDILSARYQGLVVRVKVEAYVDGTSIGEVVALIEPYSGKRRKLIGKLALGDTVRLADECRAFEPRPGDIDKQDEEPQ
;
A
#
# COMPACT_ATOMS: atom_id res chain seq x y z
N MET A 1 -12.59 14.45 -8.05
CA MET A 1 -12.58 13.22 -8.90
C MET A 1 -11.48 12.32 -8.40
N HIS A 2 -11.71 11.01 -8.27
CA HIS A 2 -10.68 10.07 -7.84
C HIS A 2 -9.84 9.62 -9.04
N ARG A 3 -8.53 9.42 -8.83
CA ARG A 3 -7.64 8.79 -9.80
C ARG A 3 -7.90 7.28 -9.80
N HIS A 4 -8.12 6.71 -10.98
CA HIS A 4 -8.13 5.25 -11.12
C HIS A 4 -6.69 4.72 -11.06
N VAL A 5 -6.47 3.74 -10.20
CA VAL A 5 -5.16 3.13 -9.95
C VAL A 5 -5.36 1.62 -9.99
N GLU A 6 -4.53 0.94 -10.78
CA GLU A 6 -4.38 -0.51 -10.74
C GLU A 6 -3.24 -0.80 -9.76
N TRP A 7 -3.58 -1.26 -8.57
CA TRP A 7 -2.62 -1.58 -7.52
C TRP A 7 -1.91 -2.90 -7.84
N ASP A 8 -0.64 -3.00 -7.46
CA ASP A 8 0.08 -4.28 -7.56
C ASP A 8 -0.48 -5.27 -6.52
N ASP A 9 -0.39 -6.57 -6.81
CA ASP A 9 -0.74 -7.62 -5.84
C ASP A 9 0.21 -7.56 -4.63
N PRO A 10 -0.30 -7.46 -3.38
CA PRO A 10 0.55 -7.37 -2.20
C PRO A 10 1.25 -8.68 -1.83
N GLY A 11 0.84 -9.82 -2.38
CA GLY A 11 1.48 -11.11 -2.21
C GLY A 11 1.63 -11.53 -0.74
N ALA A 12 2.88 -11.75 -0.30
CA ALA A 12 3.20 -12.10 1.07
C ALA A 12 2.97 -10.94 2.07
N ASP A 13 2.97 -9.69 1.59
CA ASP A 13 2.79 -8.49 2.40
C ASP A 13 1.32 -8.13 2.61
N SER A 14 0.38 -8.93 2.09
CA SER A 14 -1.06 -8.67 2.20
C SER A 14 -1.51 -8.52 3.66
N VAL A 15 -2.10 -7.36 3.98
CA VAL A 15 -2.72 -7.10 5.29
C VAL A 15 -3.88 -8.06 5.53
N MET A 16 -4.72 -8.28 4.52
CA MET A 16 -5.87 -9.18 4.63
C MET A 16 -5.45 -10.63 4.89
N ARG A 17 -4.44 -11.13 4.17
CA ARG A 17 -3.93 -12.49 4.39
C ARG A 17 -3.36 -12.66 5.80
N HIS A 18 -2.74 -11.63 6.37
CA HIS A 18 -2.22 -11.67 7.74
C HIS A 18 -3.36 -11.83 8.76
N TYR A 19 -4.39 -10.98 8.68
CA TYR A 19 -5.50 -10.99 9.64
C TYR A 19 -6.47 -12.16 9.46
N GLN A 20 -6.53 -12.77 8.28
CA GLN A 20 -7.20 -14.07 8.10
C GLN A 20 -6.56 -15.17 8.96
N LYS A 21 -5.23 -15.15 9.13
CA LYS A 21 -4.49 -16.11 9.96
C LYS A 21 -4.46 -15.71 11.43
N ASN A 22 -4.43 -14.40 11.71
CA ASN A 22 -4.33 -13.83 13.04
C ASN A 22 -5.41 -12.75 13.22
N PRO A 23 -6.65 -13.10 13.56
CA PRO A 23 -7.78 -12.14 13.55
C PRO A 23 -7.68 -11.05 14.61
N THR A 24 -6.90 -11.28 15.66
CA THR A 24 -6.77 -10.36 16.79
C THR A 24 -6.17 -9.02 16.35
N GLY A 25 -6.85 -7.93 16.69
CA GLY A 25 -6.37 -6.57 16.42
C GLY A 25 -6.64 -6.06 15.01
N TYR A 26 -7.47 -6.75 14.21
CA TYR A 26 -8.01 -6.18 12.99
C TYR A 26 -9.08 -5.13 13.33
N SER A 27 -9.01 -3.98 12.67
CA SER A 27 -10.05 -2.95 12.68
C SER A 27 -10.19 -2.35 11.29
N ASP A 28 -11.41 -1.94 10.96
CA ASP A 28 -11.68 -1.23 9.72
C ASP A 28 -10.96 0.15 9.73
N PRO A 29 -10.47 0.62 8.57
CA PRO A 29 -9.83 1.93 8.47
C PRO A 29 -10.77 3.09 8.80
N GLY A 30 -10.27 4.05 9.56
CA GLY A 30 -10.94 5.31 9.87
C GLY A 30 -10.28 6.54 9.20
N PRO A 31 -10.99 7.68 9.13
CA PRO A 31 -10.40 8.92 8.65
C PRO A 31 -9.15 9.31 9.44
N GLY A 32 -8.07 9.63 8.74
CA GLY A 32 -6.76 9.96 9.31
C GLY A 32 -5.76 8.81 9.35
N ASP A 33 -6.21 7.56 9.23
CA ASP A 33 -5.34 6.40 9.16
C ASP A 33 -4.43 6.48 7.92
N ILE A 34 -3.21 5.95 8.06
CA ILE A 34 -2.26 5.82 6.96
C ILE A 34 -2.17 4.35 6.57
N LEU A 35 -2.69 4.05 5.38
CA LEU A 35 -2.62 2.72 4.79
C LEU A 35 -1.51 2.68 3.74
N SER A 36 -0.95 1.49 3.51
CA SER A 36 0.08 1.27 2.51
C SER A 36 -0.38 0.27 1.46
N ALA A 37 0.05 0.49 0.22
CA ALA A 37 -0.20 -0.35 -0.94
C ALA A 37 1.04 -0.37 -1.86
N ARG A 38 0.96 -1.10 -2.97
CA ARG A 38 2.02 -1.18 -3.98
C ARG A 38 1.52 -0.66 -5.32
N TYR A 39 2.32 0.17 -5.98
CA TYR A 39 2.05 0.63 -7.34
C TYR A 39 3.35 0.76 -8.13
N GLN A 40 3.48 -0.03 -9.20
CA GLN A 40 4.68 -0.10 -10.03
C GLN A 40 5.95 -0.33 -9.19
N GLY A 41 5.86 -1.19 -8.16
CA GLY A 41 6.98 -1.53 -7.27
C GLY A 41 7.32 -0.48 -6.21
N LEU A 42 6.61 0.66 -6.16
CA LEU A 42 6.75 1.63 -5.07
C LEU A 42 5.77 1.34 -3.94
N VAL A 43 6.18 1.71 -2.72
CA VAL A 43 5.26 1.82 -1.58
C VAL A 43 4.48 3.12 -1.72
N VAL A 44 3.16 3.02 -1.68
CA VAL A 44 2.26 4.18 -1.69
C VAL A 44 1.58 4.27 -0.34
N ARG A 45 1.67 5.43 0.31
CA ARG A 45 0.92 5.73 1.54
C ARG A 45 -0.32 6.55 1.20
N VAL A 46 -1.47 6.09 1.68
CA VAL A 46 -2.77 6.73 1.49
C VAL A 46 -3.30 7.16 2.86
N LYS A 47 -3.58 8.45 3.02
CA LYS A 47 -4.28 8.97 4.19
C LYS A 47 -5.77 8.86 3.95
N VAL A 48 -6.45 8.06 4.77
CA VAL A 48 -7.88 7.77 4.63
C VAL A 48 -8.71 9.00 4.93
N GLU A 49 -9.67 9.29 4.07
CA GLU A 49 -10.72 10.31 4.26
C GLU A 49 -12.08 9.66 4.53
N ALA A 50 -12.36 8.52 3.88
CA ALA A 50 -13.56 7.74 4.08
C ALA A 50 -13.29 6.25 3.83
N TYR A 51 -14.11 5.38 4.42
CA TYR A 51 -14.09 3.94 4.18
C TYR A 51 -15.51 3.46 3.92
N VAL A 52 -15.71 2.80 2.77
CA VAL A 52 -17.02 2.34 2.29
C VAL A 52 -16.83 0.98 1.63
N ASP A 53 -17.60 -0.02 2.07
CA ASP A 53 -17.68 -1.36 1.46
C ASP A 53 -16.31 -1.99 1.16
N GLY A 54 -15.40 -2.05 2.14
CA GLY A 54 -14.08 -2.67 1.95
C GLY A 54 -13.10 -1.85 1.11
N THR A 55 -13.40 -0.57 0.87
CA THR A 55 -12.57 0.35 0.09
C THR A 55 -12.33 1.65 0.86
N SER A 56 -11.06 1.98 1.08
CA SER A 56 -10.65 3.29 1.56
C SER A 56 -10.57 4.29 0.41
N ILE A 57 -11.09 5.50 0.64
CA ILE A 57 -10.91 6.67 -0.24
C ILE A 57 -9.99 7.62 0.50
N GLY A 58 -8.92 8.08 -0.13
CA GLY A 58 -7.93 8.90 0.56
C GLY A 58 -6.89 9.54 -0.36
N GLU A 59 -6.12 10.44 0.22
CA GLU A 59 -5.05 11.18 -0.46
C GLU A 59 -3.73 10.40 -0.46
N VAL A 60 -3.03 10.37 -1.58
CA VAL A 60 -1.64 9.86 -1.64
C VAL A 60 -0.71 10.84 -0.94
N VAL A 61 -0.17 10.45 0.21
CA VAL A 61 0.71 11.28 1.04
C VAL A 61 2.18 10.86 0.97
N ALA A 62 2.51 9.72 0.36
CA ALA A 62 3.87 9.37 0.01
C ALA A 62 3.96 8.37 -1.13
N LEU A 63 5.01 8.51 -1.95
CA LEU A 63 5.49 7.53 -2.91
C LEU A 63 6.94 7.23 -2.56
N ILE A 64 7.27 5.98 -2.20
CA ILE A 64 8.55 5.61 -1.60
C ILE A 64 9.13 4.42 -2.35
N GLU A 65 10.39 4.54 -2.77
CA GLU A 65 11.17 3.40 -3.25
C GLU A 65 11.48 2.47 -2.06
N PRO A 66 11.11 1.19 -2.12
CA PRO A 66 11.23 0.29 -0.97
C PRO A 66 12.68 0.06 -0.54
N TYR A 67 13.62 0.00 -1.49
CA TYR A 67 15.04 -0.25 -1.25
C TYR A 67 15.77 0.97 -0.67
N SER A 68 15.57 2.14 -1.28
CA SER A 68 16.34 3.34 -0.97
C SER A 68 15.65 4.25 0.06
N GLY A 69 14.36 4.04 0.32
CA GLY A 69 13.51 4.98 1.06
C GLY A 69 13.30 6.32 0.34
N LYS A 70 13.80 6.48 -0.89
CA LYS A 70 13.72 7.73 -1.65
C LYS A 70 12.27 8.05 -1.96
N ARG A 71 11.87 9.28 -1.65
CA ARG A 71 10.53 9.80 -1.96
C ARG A 71 10.44 10.31 -3.40
N ARG A 72 9.33 10.02 -4.05
CA ARG A 72 8.96 10.52 -5.38
C ARG A 72 7.74 11.43 -5.26
N LYS A 73 7.61 12.36 -6.22
CA LYS A 73 6.40 13.20 -6.37
C LYS A 73 5.41 12.63 -7.39
N LEU A 74 5.88 11.76 -8.29
CA LEU A 74 5.12 11.17 -9.38
C LEU A 74 5.75 9.82 -9.76
N ILE A 75 4.92 8.83 -10.06
CA ILE A 75 5.29 7.56 -10.70
C ILE A 75 4.16 7.16 -11.66
N GLY A 76 4.49 6.82 -12.91
CA GLY A 76 3.49 6.52 -13.93
C GLY A 76 2.44 7.64 -14.05
N LYS A 77 1.20 7.33 -13.66
CA LYS A 77 0.07 8.26 -13.65
C LYS A 77 -0.32 8.74 -12.25
N LEU A 78 0.37 8.31 -11.19
CA LEU A 78 0.02 8.59 -9.80
C LEU A 78 0.94 9.65 -9.20
N ALA A 79 0.37 10.73 -8.69
CA ALA A 79 1.08 11.83 -8.06
C ALA A 79 0.81 11.90 -6.55
N LEU A 80 1.74 12.52 -5.83
CA LEU A 80 1.50 12.99 -4.47
C LEU A 80 0.32 13.98 -4.47
N GLY A 81 -0.64 13.78 -3.57
CA GLY A 81 -1.86 14.57 -3.45
C GLY A 81 -3.06 14.04 -4.24
N ASP A 82 -2.89 13.00 -5.07
CA ASP A 82 -4.03 12.40 -5.77
C ASP A 82 -4.97 11.70 -4.78
N THR A 83 -6.27 11.94 -4.90
CA THR A 83 -7.29 11.15 -4.19
C THR A 83 -7.52 9.83 -4.94
N VAL A 84 -7.39 8.70 -4.24
CA VAL A 84 -7.47 7.35 -4.79
C VAL A 84 -8.49 6.49 -4.05
N ARG A 85 -8.86 5.36 -4.68
CA ARG A 85 -9.59 4.26 -4.02
C ARG A 85 -8.61 3.11 -3.79
N LEU A 86 -8.56 2.61 -2.56
CA LEU A 86 -7.72 1.50 -2.14
C LEU A 86 -8.61 0.40 -1.56
N ALA A 87 -8.78 -0.69 -2.29
CA ALA A 87 -9.50 -1.86 -1.82
C ALA A 87 -8.67 -2.60 -0.76
N ASP A 88 -9.36 -3.24 0.18
CA ASP A 88 -8.74 -3.95 1.29
C ASP A 88 -7.74 -5.03 0.83
N GLU A 89 -8.09 -5.76 -0.24
CA GLU A 89 -7.27 -6.80 -0.86
C GLU A 89 -5.95 -6.30 -1.43
N CYS A 90 -5.84 -5.01 -1.74
CA CYS A 90 -4.62 -4.38 -2.25
C CYS A 90 -3.74 -3.79 -1.13
N ARG A 91 -4.18 -3.81 0.13
CA ARG A 91 -3.40 -3.28 1.25
C ARG A 91 -2.19 -4.16 1.52
N ALA A 92 -1.03 -3.51 1.66
CA ALA A 92 0.26 -4.14 1.90
C ALA A 92 0.92 -3.55 3.14
N PHE A 93 1.51 -4.39 3.99
CA PHE A 93 2.48 -3.94 4.98
C PHE A 93 3.67 -3.27 4.28
N GLU A 94 4.39 -2.40 4.98
CA GLU A 94 5.61 -1.81 4.44
C GLU A 94 6.78 -2.80 4.55
N PRO A 95 7.66 -2.84 3.54
CA PRO A 95 8.83 -3.71 3.58
C PRO A 95 9.72 -3.30 4.75
N ARG A 96 10.18 -4.29 5.52
CA ARG A 96 11.16 -4.03 6.59
C ARG A 96 12.55 -3.96 5.97
N PRO A 97 13.49 -3.18 6.54
CA PRO A 97 14.85 -3.07 6.02
C PRO A 97 15.59 -4.41 5.79
N GLY A 98 15.20 -5.51 6.43
CA GLY A 98 15.80 -6.84 6.28
C GLY A 98 15.01 -7.84 5.39
N ASP A 99 13.82 -7.48 4.90
CA ASP A 99 13.06 -8.31 3.95
C ASP A 99 13.57 -8.12 2.51
N ILE A 100 14.47 -7.15 2.32
CA ILE A 100 14.94 -6.61 1.05
C ILE A 100 16.06 -7.48 0.43
N ASP A 101 16.79 -8.24 1.24
CA ASP A 101 17.94 -9.07 0.81
C ASP A 101 17.55 -10.45 0.26
N LYS A 102 16.26 -10.83 0.28
CA LYS A 102 15.82 -12.22 0.00
C LYS A 102 15.22 -12.44 -1.39
N GLN A 103 15.19 -11.44 -2.27
CA GLN A 103 14.58 -11.58 -3.60
C GLN A 103 15.57 -11.95 -4.73
N ASP A 104 16.88 -12.03 -4.45
CA ASP A 104 17.91 -12.30 -5.48
C ASP A 104 18.60 -13.68 -5.39
N GLU A 105 18.14 -14.61 -4.54
CA GLU A 105 18.62 -16.00 -4.58
C GLU A 105 17.73 -16.86 -5.49
N GLU A 106 17.98 -16.79 -6.80
CA GLU A 106 17.63 -17.89 -7.72
C GLU A 106 18.42 -19.15 -7.30
N PRO A 107 17.78 -20.32 -7.11
CA PRO A 107 18.50 -21.55 -6.88
C PRO A 107 19.23 -21.96 -8.18
N GLN A 108 20.57 -21.97 -8.12
CA GLN A 108 21.43 -22.64 -9.11
C GLN A 108 21.36 -24.17 -8.93
#